data_AF-A0A2E0YMX0-F1
#
_entry.id   AF-A0A2E0YMX0-F1
#
_cell.length_a   1.000
_cell.length_b   1.000
_cell.length_c   1.000
_cell.angle_alpha   90.00
_cell.angle_beta   90.00
_cell.angle_gamma   90.00
#
_symmetry.space_group_name_H-M   'P 1'
#
loop_
_entity.id
_entity.type
_entity.pdbx_description
1 polymer ?
#
loop_
_entity_poly.entity_id
_entity_poly.type
_entity_poly.pdbx_seq_one_letter_code
_entity_poly.pdbx_strand_id
1 'polypeptide(L)'
;MKKIFLVLLLLTTTGMFAQDPMLQKDNEEMEARAELLTQQYNEELALTPKQQLLFQKKVEEFLIRAESIRMKTEGKNEMDALAELQIQEITEMNNVLTQPQMDLYKKLRPVMQPIGEVSENEKM
;
A
#
# COMPACT_ATOMS: atom_id res chain seq x y z
N MET A 1 -41.06 -14.53 27.85
CA MET A 1 -40.94 -15.14 26.50
C MET A 1 -40.90 -14.12 25.36
N LYS A 2 -41.81 -13.13 25.25
CA LYS A 2 -41.84 -12.17 24.11
C LYS A 2 -40.67 -11.17 24.06
N LYS A 3 -40.07 -10.81 25.21
CA LYS A 3 -38.99 -9.82 25.30
C LYS A 3 -37.61 -10.38 24.91
N ILE A 4 -37.42 -11.69 24.99
CA ILE A 4 -36.15 -12.36 24.61
C ILE A 4 -35.99 -12.34 23.09
N PHE A 5 -37.09 -12.53 22.35
CA PHE A 5 -37.11 -12.44 20.90
C PHE A 5 -36.72 -11.05 20.38
N LEU A 6 -37.06 -10.00 21.13
CA LEU A 6 -36.81 -8.60 20.76
C LEU A 6 -35.33 -8.21 20.95
N VAL A 7 -34.64 -8.84 21.90
CA VAL A 7 -33.18 -8.66 22.10
C VAL A 7 -32.38 -9.44 21.05
N LEU A 8 -32.85 -10.62 20.65
CA LEU A 8 -32.19 -11.43 19.62
C LEU A 8 -32.25 -10.78 18.23
N LEU A 9 -33.34 -10.05 17.92
CA LEU A 9 -33.49 -9.32 16.66
C LEU A 9 -32.49 -8.15 16.54
N LEU A 10 -32.14 -7.52 17.66
CA LEU A 10 -31.26 -6.33 17.69
C LEU A 10 -29.78 -6.66 17.44
N LEU A 11 -29.38 -7.93 17.56
CA LEU A 11 -27.99 -8.39 17.38
C LEU A 11 -27.63 -8.72 15.92
N THR A 12 -28.57 -8.63 14.99
CA THR A 12 -28.35 -9.04 13.58
C THR A 12 -27.98 -7.89 12.63
N THR A 13 -27.98 -6.64 13.09
CA THR A 13 -27.78 -5.47 12.21
C THR A 13 -26.32 -5.00 12.08
N THR A 14 -25.36 -5.61 12.77
CA THR A 14 -23.93 -5.20 12.73
C THR A 14 -23.02 -6.17 11.97
N GLY A 15 -23.54 -6.89 10.97
CA GLY A 15 -22.79 -7.93 10.24
C GLY A 15 -22.36 -7.59 8.80
N MET A 16 -22.83 -6.51 8.19
CA MET A 16 -22.71 -6.31 6.73
C MET A 16 -21.42 -5.63 6.24
N PHE A 17 -20.44 -5.39 7.11
CA PHE A 17 -19.11 -4.92 6.69
C PHE A 17 -18.02 -6.01 6.73
N ALA A 18 -18.40 -7.26 6.97
CA ALA A 18 -17.44 -8.36 7.08
C ALA A 18 -17.16 -8.99 5.70
N GLN A 19 -16.05 -8.53 5.12
CA GLN A 19 -15.15 -9.27 4.22
C GLN A 19 -15.69 -9.56 2.81
N ASP A 20 -15.41 -8.63 1.91
CA ASP A 20 -15.29 -8.94 0.48
C ASP A 20 -14.07 -9.88 0.30
N PRO A 21 -14.26 -11.15 -0.12
CA PRO A 21 -13.16 -12.10 -0.32
C PRO A 21 -12.14 -11.61 -1.34
N MET A 22 -12.54 -10.74 -2.27
CA MET A 22 -11.66 -10.14 -3.26
C MET A 22 -10.66 -9.20 -2.58
N LEU A 23 -11.13 -8.33 -1.68
CA LEU A 23 -10.28 -7.43 -0.89
C LEU A 23 -9.31 -8.20 0.03
N GLN A 24 -9.71 -9.39 0.49
CA GLN A 24 -8.87 -10.22 1.34
C GLN A 24 -7.71 -10.88 0.56
N LYS A 25 -7.98 -11.33 -0.67
CA LYS A 25 -6.96 -11.92 -1.54
C LYS A 25 -5.96 -10.87 -2.06
N ASP A 26 -6.45 -9.70 -2.45
CA ASP A 26 -5.60 -8.58 -2.87
C ASP A 26 -4.68 -8.14 -1.73
N ASN A 27 -5.14 -8.23 -0.48
CA ASN A 27 -4.32 -7.90 0.68
C ASN A 27 -3.14 -8.87 0.89
N GLU A 28 -3.34 -10.18 0.67
CA GLU A 28 -2.25 -11.17 0.79
C GLU A 28 -1.17 -10.98 -0.29
N GLU A 29 -1.56 -10.65 -1.52
CA GLU A 29 -0.60 -10.35 -2.59
C GLU A 29 0.17 -9.06 -2.30
N MET A 30 -0.52 -8.01 -1.85
CA MET A 30 0.13 -6.74 -1.49
C MET A 30 1.06 -6.89 -0.28
N GLU A 31 0.68 -7.69 0.71
CA GLU A 31 1.53 -8.01 1.86
C GLU A 31 2.82 -8.73 1.43
N ALA A 32 2.71 -9.76 0.58
CA ALA A 32 3.87 -10.48 0.06
C ALA A 32 4.79 -9.56 -0.78
N ARG A 33 4.19 -8.69 -1.61
CA ARG A 33 4.95 -7.70 -2.40
C ARG A 33 5.65 -6.69 -1.49
N ALA A 34 4.98 -6.22 -0.45
CA ALA A 34 5.55 -5.29 0.53
C ALA A 34 6.69 -5.95 1.32
N GLU A 35 6.58 -7.23 1.66
CA GLU A 35 7.64 -8.00 2.30
C GLU A 35 8.88 -8.07 1.40
N LEU A 36 8.72 -8.46 0.12
CA LEU A 36 9.81 -8.54 -0.84
C LEU A 36 10.51 -7.19 -1.06
N LEU A 37 9.73 -6.12 -1.24
CA LEU A 37 10.28 -4.76 -1.36
C LEU A 37 11.02 -4.37 -0.10
N THR A 38 10.45 -4.66 1.08
CA THR A 38 11.10 -4.34 2.36
C THR A 38 12.43 -5.07 2.51
N GLN A 39 12.52 -6.33 2.08
CA GLN A 39 13.77 -7.08 2.07
C GLN A 39 14.81 -6.39 1.18
N GLN A 40 14.44 -6.03 -0.06
CA GLN A 40 15.32 -5.31 -1.00
C GLN A 40 15.78 -3.95 -0.46
N TYR A 41 14.87 -3.15 0.11
CA TYR A 41 15.26 -1.89 0.72
C TYR A 41 16.12 -2.09 1.96
N ASN A 42 15.89 -3.14 2.74
CA ASN A 42 16.65 -3.40 3.96
C ASN A 42 18.13 -3.73 3.66
N GLU A 43 18.40 -4.40 2.55
CA GLU A 43 19.77 -4.66 2.07
C GLU A 43 20.58 -3.36 1.88
N GLU A 44 19.92 -2.28 1.48
CA GLU A 44 20.53 -0.98 1.20
C GLU A 44 20.43 0.02 2.37
N LEU A 45 19.27 0.06 3.04
CA LEU A 45 18.93 1.05 4.06
C LEU A 45 19.34 0.61 5.47
N ALA A 46 19.70 -0.67 5.66
CA ALA A 46 20.02 -1.27 6.95
C ALA A 46 19.00 -0.88 8.04
N LEU A 47 17.72 -1.22 7.80
CA LEU A 47 16.63 -0.87 8.70
C LEU A 47 16.79 -1.62 10.02
N THR A 48 16.51 -0.93 11.13
CA THR A 48 16.33 -1.64 12.41
C THR A 48 15.07 -2.52 12.35
N PRO A 49 14.94 -3.57 13.20
CA PRO A 49 13.75 -4.43 13.19
C PRO A 49 12.43 -3.65 13.34
N LYS A 50 12.43 -2.58 14.15
CA LYS A 50 11.26 -1.71 14.31
C LYS A 50 10.97 -0.92 13.04
N GLN A 51 12.00 -0.37 12.40
CA GLN A 51 11.83 0.36 11.14
C GLN A 51 11.35 -0.57 10.03
N GLN A 52 11.92 -1.77 9.93
CA GLN A 52 11.52 -2.77 8.94
C GLN A 52 10.03 -3.08 9.01
N LEU A 53 9.50 -3.34 10.22
CA LEU A 53 8.07 -3.59 10.43
C LEU A 53 7.20 -2.39 10.04
N LEU A 54 7.59 -1.17 10.41
CA LEU A 54 6.83 0.04 10.09
C LEU A 54 6.91 0.39 8.60
N PHE A 55 8.06 0.17 7.99
CA PHE A 55 8.32 0.39 6.58
C PHE A 55 7.50 -0.57 5.73
N GLN A 56 7.49 -1.87 6.04
CA GLN A 56 6.68 -2.86 5.33
C GLN A 56 5.20 -2.49 5.33
N LYS A 57 4.64 -2.18 6.50
CA LYS A 57 3.23 -1.78 6.62
C LYS A 57 2.90 -0.56 5.77
N LYS A 58 3.82 0.38 5.69
CA LYS A 58 3.64 1.58 4.89
C LYS A 58 3.74 1.29 3.40
N VAL A 59 4.72 0.51 2.98
CA VAL A 59 4.82 0.07 1.57
C VAL A 59 3.55 -0.67 1.16
N GLU A 60 3.06 -1.60 1.97
CA GLU A 60 1.80 -2.32 1.75
C GLU A 60 0.61 -1.36 1.57
N GLU A 61 0.45 -0.40 2.49
CA GLU A 61 -0.59 0.63 2.42
C GLU A 61 -0.53 1.42 1.10
N PHE A 62 0.67 1.82 0.67
CA PHE A 62 0.87 2.57 -0.56
C PHE A 62 0.69 1.73 -1.82
N LEU A 63 1.02 0.43 -1.79
CA LEU A 63 0.73 -0.51 -2.88
C LEU A 63 -0.77 -0.68 -3.08
N ILE A 64 -1.52 -0.89 -1.99
CA ILE A 64 -3.00 -1.00 -2.04
C ILE A 64 -3.62 0.27 -2.62
N ARG A 65 -3.15 1.45 -2.18
CA ARG A 65 -3.64 2.74 -2.70
C ARG A 65 -3.30 2.93 -4.19
N ALA A 66 -2.10 2.54 -4.61
CA ALA A 66 -1.68 2.61 -6.01
C ALA A 66 -2.55 1.72 -6.90
N GLU A 67 -2.84 0.48 -6.46
CA GLU A 67 -3.73 -0.41 -7.18
C GLU A 67 -5.15 0.14 -7.27
N SER A 68 -5.65 0.73 -6.17
CA SER A 68 -6.95 1.41 -6.17
C SER A 68 -7.02 2.57 -7.17
N ILE A 69 -5.92 3.29 -7.39
CA ILE A 69 -5.83 4.37 -8.39
C ILE A 69 -5.87 3.77 -9.80
N ARG A 70 -5.06 2.74 -10.08
CA ARG A 70 -5.01 2.06 -11.38
C ARG A 70 -6.35 1.45 -11.78
N MET A 71 -7.12 0.96 -10.81
CA MET A 71 -8.47 0.44 -11.07
C MET A 71 -9.51 1.52 -11.41
N LYS A 72 -9.27 2.78 -11.04
CA LYS A 72 -10.27 3.87 -11.10
C LYS A 72 -9.93 4.96 -12.12
N THR A 73 -8.69 5.02 -12.56
CA THR A 73 -8.16 6.09 -13.40
C THR A 73 -7.27 5.50 -14.48
N GLU A 74 -7.09 6.22 -15.59
CA GLU A 74 -6.27 5.76 -16.71
C GLU A 74 -5.45 6.93 -17.27
N GLY A 75 -4.37 6.59 -17.99
CA GLY A 75 -3.57 7.53 -18.76
C GLY A 75 -3.00 8.65 -17.89
N LYS A 76 -3.17 9.90 -18.33
CA LYS A 76 -2.60 11.06 -17.61
C LYS A 76 -3.14 11.20 -16.18
N ASN A 77 -4.43 10.96 -15.97
CA ASN A 77 -5.03 11.13 -14.64
C ASN A 77 -4.48 10.10 -13.64
N GLU A 78 -4.22 8.87 -14.11
CA GLU A 78 -3.55 7.85 -13.31
C GLU A 78 -2.13 8.27 -12.95
N MET A 79 -1.35 8.73 -13.95
CA MET A 79 0.03 9.15 -13.73
C MET A 79 0.13 10.32 -12.75
N ASP A 80 -0.74 11.33 -12.88
CA ASP A 80 -0.79 12.48 -11.97
C ASP A 80 -1.16 12.03 -10.55
N ALA A 81 -2.13 11.12 -10.39
CA ALA A 81 -2.54 10.59 -9.10
C ALA A 81 -1.46 9.71 -8.43
N LEU A 82 -0.77 8.86 -9.20
CA LEU A 82 0.32 8.03 -8.68
C LEU A 82 1.55 8.88 -8.31
N ALA A 83 1.82 9.96 -9.03
CA ALA A 83 2.86 10.92 -8.68
C ALA A 83 2.56 11.63 -7.36
N GLU A 84 1.31 12.06 -7.15
CA GLU A 84 0.89 12.63 -5.87
C GLU A 84 1.00 11.60 -4.73
N LEU A 85 0.58 10.37 -4.97
CA LEU A 85 0.69 9.27 -4.00
C LEU A 85 2.16 9.03 -3.61
N GLN A 86 3.10 9.08 -4.55
CA GLN A 86 4.54 8.96 -4.25
C GLN A 86 5.03 10.07 -3.30
N ILE A 87 4.59 11.31 -3.51
CA ILE A 87 4.97 12.43 -2.65
C ILE A 87 4.47 12.20 -1.22
N GLN A 88 3.25 11.68 -1.08
CA GLN A 88 2.67 11.31 0.21
C GLN A 88 3.49 10.19 0.87
N GLU A 89 3.85 9.14 0.14
CA GLU A 89 4.69 8.05 0.65
C GLU A 89 6.03 8.56 1.19
N ILE A 90 6.74 9.36 0.40
CA ILE A 90 8.03 9.94 0.81
C ILE A 90 7.86 10.82 2.05
N THR A 91 6.75 11.57 2.13
CA THR A 91 6.45 12.43 3.28
C THR A 91 6.23 11.58 4.53
N GLU A 92 5.41 10.54 4.44
CA GLU A 92 5.11 9.66 5.57
C GLU A 92 6.32 8.83 6.01
N MET A 93 7.22 8.45 5.08
CA MET A 93 8.42 7.71 5.41
C MET A 93 9.38 8.50 6.32
N ASN A 94 9.27 9.82 6.42
CA ASN A 94 10.10 10.61 7.36
C ASN A 94 9.83 10.24 8.83
N ASN A 95 8.67 9.64 9.12
CA ASN A 95 8.34 9.16 10.47
C ASN A 95 8.96 7.79 10.78
N VAL A 96 9.51 7.10 9.77
CA VAL A 96 10.06 5.75 9.87
C VAL A 96 11.58 5.77 9.69
N LEU A 97 12.06 6.46 8.66
CA LEU A 97 13.46 6.48 8.27
C LEU A 97 14.22 7.61 8.94
N THR A 98 15.49 7.37 9.24
CA THR A 98 16.41 8.46 9.59
C THR A 98 16.71 9.31 8.35
N GLN A 99 17.25 10.52 8.54
CA GLN A 99 17.58 11.39 7.40
C GLN A 99 18.52 10.75 6.37
N PRO A 100 19.63 10.07 6.75
CA PRO A 100 20.49 9.41 5.77
C PRO A 100 19.77 8.27 5.01
N GLN A 101 18.93 7.50 5.70
CA GLN A 101 18.12 6.44 5.08
C GLN A 101 17.08 7.03 4.12
N MET A 102 16.45 8.15 4.49
CA MET A 102 15.51 8.86 3.64
C MET A 102 16.17 9.37 2.35
N ASP A 103 17.38 9.91 2.44
CA ASP A 103 18.12 10.40 1.28
C ASP A 103 18.49 9.28 0.31
N LEU A 104 18.79 8.08 0.83
CA LEU A 104 19.03 6.90 0.01
C LEU A 104 17.72 6.33 -0.56
N TYR A 105 16.67 6.23 0.25
CA TYR A 105 15.35 5.77 -0.17
C TYR A 105 14.81 6.58 -1.35
N LYS A 106 14.92 7.92 -1.34
CA LYS A 106 14.51 8.78 -2.47
C LYS A 106 15.22 8.46 -3.78
N LYS A 107 16.46 7.96 -3.73
CA LYS A 107 17.25 7.56 -4.92
C LYS A 107 16.87 6.16 -5.40
N LEU A 108 16.61 5.24 -4.47
CA LEU A 108 16.29 3.85 -4.77
C LEU A 108 14.83 3.68 -5.22
N ARG A 109 13.90 4.49 -4.68
CA ARG A 109 12.46 4.32 -4.92
C ARG A 109 12.07 4.29 -6.40
N PRO A 110 12.52 5.20 -7.27
CA PRO A 110 12.15 5.16 -8.69
C PRO A 110 12.60 3.89 -9.41
N VAL A 111 13.65 3.23 -8.91
CA VAL A 111 14.20 1.98 -9.49
C VAL A 111 13.47 0.75 -8.94
N MET A 112 13.24 0.70 -7.63
CA MET A 112 12.62 -0.45 -6.96
C MET A 112 11.08 -0.42 -7.02
N GLN A 113 10.47 0.76 -7.13
CA GLN A 113 9.02 0.99 -7.15
C GLN A 113 8.66 2.06 -8.20
N PRO A 114 8.75 1.75 -9.51
CA PRO A 114 8.40 2.68 -10.57
C PRO A 114 6.89 2.99 -10.59
N ILE A 115 6.53 4.23 -10.95
CA ILE A 115 5.13 4.67 -11.06
C ILE A 115 4.43 4.05 -12.28
N GLY A 116 5.15 3.90 -13.39
CA GLY A 116 4.66 3.26 -14.60
C GLY A 116 5.81 2.58 -15.33
N GLU A 117 5.49 1.54 -16.09
CA GLU A 117 6.39 0.96 -17.08
C GLU A 117 6.30 1.83 -18.34
N VAL A 118 7.44 2.28 -18.88
CA VAL A 118 7.47 2.75 -20.27
C VAL A 118 7.27 1.51 -21.13
N SER A 119 6.02 1.16 -21.42
CA SER A 119 5.77 0.12 -22.42
C SER A 119 6.33 0.62 -23.74
N GLU A 120 7.33 -0.07 -24.29
CA GLU A 120 7.96 0.27 -25.58
C GLU A 120 6.99 0.23 -26.78
N ASN A 121 5.70 -0.01 -26.56
CA ASN A 121 4.66 -0.14 -27.58
C ASN A 121 4.08 1.18 -28.11
N GLU A 122 4.53 2.36 -27.66
CA GLU A 122 4.13 3.66 -28.25
C GLU A 122 5.04 4.12 -29.42
N LYS A 123 5.84 3.22 -29.98
CA LYS A 123 6.54 3.43 -31.25
C LYS A 123 6.21 2.32 -32.25
N MET A 124 4.96 2.25 -32.69
CA MET A 124 4.59 1.62 -33.96
C MET A 124 3.55 2.47 -34.69
#